data_AF-A0A2E6QLU1-F1
#
_entry.id   AF-A0A2E6QLU1-F1
#
_cell.length_a   1.000
_cell.length_b   1.000
_cell.length_c   1.000
_cell.angle_alpha   90.00
_cell.angle_beta   90.00
_cell.angle_gamma   90.00
#
_symmetry.space_group_name_H-M   'P 1'
#
loop_
_entity.id
_entity.type
_entity.pdbx_description
1 polymer ?
#
loop_
_entity_poly.entity_id
_entity_poly.type
_entity_poly.pdbx_seq_one_letter_code
_entity_poly.pdbx_strand_id
1 'polypeptide(L)'
;MPVCSAGRWIRNDRNERQVPRLSGGRGAARGFLAFFQWLANGHAVGTSWWRHPLAANGHRKVLVTDLSAFLAAGFFLVASHAIGSASAVRGVLIARLTRPGFIALHSGISIVALAAFLWTYGRLPTGPWLFDPIDAGPTVAVWVMPFVLFLVVGRLTTRPPVSEAEATGIYRISRYPGSVGVLLWAYLHLMNMGDLKRTLLFAFLLAIPLAAILRNEVSRRNLARAIEATGDDQGADDDAPSQTRIIPFHAILSGRQKLVWSEIGWWRVALSLAFYAVLLALHPLVIGVDPIG
;
A
#
# COMPACT_ATOMS: atom_id res chain seq x y z
N MET A 1 -26.76 -66.64 -31.60
CA MET A 1 -27.96 -66.51 -30.75
C MET A 1 -28.14 -65.04 -30.37
N PRO A 2 -29.39 -64.57 -30.21
CA PRO A 2 -30.04 -63.44 -30.94
C PRO A 2 -30.04 -62.10 -30.15
N VAL A 3 -30.25 -60.91 -30.76
CA VAL A 3 -31.48 -60.20 -31.19
C VAL A 3 -32.35 -59.61 -30.06
N CYS A 4 -32.66 -58.31 -30.18
CA CYS A 4 -33.80 -57.53 -29.62
C CYS A 4 -33.90 -57.34 -28.09
N SER A 5 -34.51 -56.29 -27.52
CA SER A 5 -35.14 -55.06 -28.01
C SER A 5 -35.43 -54.13 -26.82
N ALA A 6 -35.48 -52.83 -27.11
CA ALA A 6 -36.43 -51.84 -26.58
C ALA A 6 -36.81 -51.83 -25.09
N GLY A 7 -36.30 -50.82 -24.39
CA GLY A 7 -36.94 -50.23 -23.20
C GLY A 7 -37.05 -48.72 -23.39
N ARG A 8 -38.17 -48.26 -23.94
CA ARG A 8 -38.53 -46.86 -24.14
C ARG A 8 -39.06 -46.29 -22.82
N TRP A 9 -38.36 -45.32 -22.24
CA TRP A 9 -38.95 -44.40 -21.24
C TRP A 9 -38.69 -42.95 -21.67
N ILE A 10 -39.73 -42.40 -22.30
CA ILE A 10 -40.23 -41.03 -22.33
C ILE A 10 -39.25 -39.97 -21.78
N ARG A 11 -38.59 -39.25 -22.69
CA ARG A 11 -37.85 -38.02 -22.41
C ARG A 11 -38.88 -36.88 -22.34
N ASN A 12 -39.11 -36.33 -21.15
CA ASN A 12 -39.92 -35.13 -20.99
C ASN A 12 -39.00 -33.92 -21.15
N ASP A 13 -39.08 -33.30 -22.33
CA ASP A 13 -38.41 -32.05 -22.64
C ASP A 13 -39.08 -30.92 -21.88
N ARG A 14 -38.45 -30.48 -20.78
CA ARG A 14 -38.51 -29.08 -20.33
C ARG A 14 -37.46 -28.83 -19.25
N ASN A 15 -36.61 -27.84 -19.54
CA ASN A 15 -35.82 -27.04 -18.59
C ASN A 15 -34.37 -27.46 -18.29
N GLU A 16 -33.55 -27.67 -19.32
CA GLU A 16 -32.10 -27.47 -19.20
C GLU A 16 -31.77 -25.97 -19.40
N ARG A 17 -31.72 -25.25 -18.29
CA ARG A 17 -31.04 -23.94 -18.26
C ARG A 17 -29.55 -24.19 -18.47
N GLN A 18 -29.01 -23.62 -19.54
CA GLN A 18 -27.57 -23.48 -19.74
C GLN A 18 -26.94 -22.87 -18.48
N VAL A 19 -26.13 -23.66 -17.78
CA VAL A 19 -25.26 -23.17 -16.70
C VAL A 19 -24.08 -22.46 -17.37
N PRO A 20 -23.88 -21.14 -17.18
CA PRO A 20 -22.67 -20.50 -17.65
C PRO A 20 -21.50 -21.05 -16.82
N ARG A 21 -20.54 -21.72 -17.48
CA ARG A 21 -19.22 -21.97 -16.87
C ARG A 21 -18.62 -20.62 -16.49
N LEU A 22 -18.52 -20.37 -15.20
CA LEU A 22 -17.78 -19.25 -14.63
C LEU A 22 -16.31 -19.38 -15.05
N SER A 23 -15.93 -18.66 -16.10
CA SER A 23 -14.54 -18.41 -16.46
C SER A 23 -13.96 -17.36 -15.50
N GLY A 24 -13.73 -17.79 -14.25
CA GLY A 24 -12.96 -17.03 -13.28
C GLY A 24 -11.51 -16.86 -13.75
N GLY A 25 -10.99 -15.64 -13.65
CA GLY A 25 -9.54 -15.40 -13.64
C GLY A 25 -8.98 -14.42 -14.67
N ARG A 26 -9.70 -14.07 -15.75
CA ARG A 26 -9.14 -13.19 -16.81
C ARG A 26 -9.63 -11.74 -16.80
N GLY A 27 -10.71 -11.42 -16.08
CA GLY A 27 -11.28 -10.06 -16.02
C GLY A 27 -10.53 -9.10 -15.10
N ALA A 28 -10.11 -9.56 -13.91
CA ALA A 28 -9.43 -8.72 -12.92
C ALA A 28 -8.02 -8.32 -13.37
N ALA A 29 -7.26 -9.23 -13.99
CA ALA A 29 -5.93 -8.92 -14.54
C ALA A 29 -6.00 -7.96 -15.73
N ARG A 30 -7.04 -8.06 -16.57
CA ARG A 30 -7.27 -7.14 -17.69
C ARG A 30 -7.72 -5.76 -17.23
N GLY A 31 -8.58 -5.68 -16.20
CA GLY A 31 -8.95 -4.40 -15.58
C GLY A 31 -7.77 -3.71 -14.88
N PHE A 32 -6.91 -4.50 -14.23
CA PHE A 32 -5.70 -4.01 -13.57
C PHE A 32 -4.66 -3.50 -14.58
N LEU A 33 -4.39 -4.24 -15.67
CA LEU A 33 -3.53 -3.76 -16.75
C LEU A 33 -4.12 -2.56 -17.48
N ALA A 34 -5.43 -2.54 -17.77
CA ALA A 34 -6.09 -1.40 -18.39
C ALA A 34 -6.04 -0.14 -17.52
N PHE A 35 -6.11 -0.30 -16.19
CA PHE A 35 -5.93 0.80 -15.24
C PHE A 35 -4.50 1.35 -15.26
N PHE A 36 -3.47 0.49 -15.20
CA PHE A 36 -2.07 0.92 -15.29
C PHE A 36 -1.71 1.51 -16.66
N GLN A 37 -2.28 0.96 -17.74
CA GLN A 37 -2.07 1.46 -19.09
C GLN A 37 -2.83 2.77 -19.33
N TRP A 38 -4.01 2.96 -18.75
CA TRP A 38 -4.68 4.27 -18.68
C TRP A 38 -3.86 5.29 -17.87
N LEU A 39 -3.25 4.87 -16.77
CA LEU A 39 -2.35 5.70 -15.95
C LEU A 39 -1.10 6.14 -16.72
N ALA A 40 -0.47 5.22 -17.45
CA ALA A 40 0.68 5.49 -18.32
C ALA A 40 0.30 6.34 -19.55
N ASN A 41 -0.90 6.16 -20.10
CA ASN A 41 -1.39 6.90 -21.27
C ASN A 41 -2.06 8.24 -20.90
N GLY A 42 -2.24 8.56 -19.61
CA GLY A 42 -2.85 9.81 -19.15
C GLY A 42 -2.07 11.06 -19.53
N HIS A 43 -0.82 10.90 -19.98
CA HIS A 43 0.02 11.97 -20.54
C HIS A 43 -0.22 12.22 -22.05
N ALA A 44 -0.97 11.35 -22.74
CA ALA A 44 -1.18 11.40 -24.19
C ALA A 44 -2.61 11.79 -24.60
N VAL A 45 -3.48 12.24 -23.68
CA VAL A 45 -4.77 12.83 -24.07
C VAL A 45 -4.51 14.28 -24.49
N GLY A 46 -4.42 14.46 -25.80
CA GLY A 46 -4.22 15.73 -26.47
C GLY A 46 -5.15 16.84 -25.98
N THR A 47 -4.58 18.04 -25.99
CA THR A 47 -5.09 19.35 -25.59
C THR A 47 -6.29 19.88 -26.39
N SER A 48 -7.16 19.02 -26.93
CA SER A 48 -8.23 19.45 -27.86
C SER A 48 -9.66 19.43 -27.29
N TRP A 49 -9.89 18.97 -26.06
CA TRP A 49 -11.26 18.74 -25.55
C TRP A 49 -11.91 19.90 -24.79
N TRP A 50 -11.24 21.04 -24.58
CA TRP A 50 -11.85 22.17 -23.87
C TRP A 50 -11.44 23.53 -24.44
N ARG A 51 -12.10 23.94 -25.52
CA ARG A 51 -12.21 25.36 -25.93
C ARG A 51 -13.66 25.80 -25.90
N HIS A 52 -14.22 25.88 -24.70
CA HIS A 52 -15.33 26.80 -24.45
C HIS A 52 -14.82 27.87 -23.49
N PRO A 53 -14.97 29.17 -23.82
CA PRO A 53 -14.60 30.24 -22.90
C PRO A 53 -15.64 30.26 -21.77
N LEU A 54 -15.42 29.46 -20.73
CA LEU A 54 -16.22 29.54 -19.52
C LEU A 54 -15.78 30.80 -18.76
N ALA A 55 -16.77 31.61 -18.36
CA ALA A 55 -16.56 32.78 -17.52
C ALA A 55 -15.66 32.45 -16.32
N ALA A 56 -14.81 33.38 -15.89
CA ALA A 56 -13.82 33.17 -14.82
C ALA A 56 -14.40 32.52 -13.53
N ASN A 57 -15.68 32.75 -13.25
CA ASN A 57 -16.40 32.11 -12.14
C ASN A 57 -16.68 30.61 -12.32
N GLY A 58 -16.86 30.13 -13.56
CA GLY A 58 -17.04 28.72 -13.89
C GLY A 58 -15.76 27.92 -13.67
N HIS A 59 -14.61 28.43 -14.13
CA HIS A 59 -13.31 27.81 -13.91
C HIS A 59 -12.97 27.66 -12.42
N ARG A 60 -13.24 28.70 -11.61
CA ARG A 60 -12.99 28.66 -10.17
C ARG A 60 -13.86 27.61 -9.45
N LYS A 61 -15.15 27.50 -9.82
CA LYS A 61 -16.05 26.50 -9.21
C LYS A 61 -15.61 25.07 -9.51
N VAL A 62 -15.25 24.77 -10.77
CA VAL A 62 -14.76 23.44 -11.17
C VAL A 62 -13.50 23.08 -10.38
N LEU A 63 -12.53 23.99 -10.29
CA LEU A 63 -11.29 23.77 -9.53
C LEU A 63 -11.55 23.47 -8.05
N VAL A 64 -12.45 24.22 -7.40
CA VAL A 64 -12.82 24.00 -6.00
C VAL A 64 -13.52 22.65 -5.82
N THR A 65 -14.42 22.27 -6.73
CA THR A 65 -15.09 20.97 -6.70
C THR A 65 -14.09 19.82 -6.87
N ASP A 66 -13.17 19.91 -7.84
CA ASP A 66 -12.17 18.86 -8.07
C ASP A 66 -11.18 18.74 -6.89
N LEU A 67 -10.75 19.86 -6.30
CA LEU A 67 -9.92 19.87 -5.09
C LEU A 67 -10.66 19.25 -3.90
N SER A 68 -11.94 19.60 -3.71
CA SER A 68 -12.74 19.05 -2.60
C SER A 68 -12.93 17.55 -2.76
N ALA A 69 -13.20 17.07 -3.98
CA ALA A 69 -13.29 15.64 -4.28
C ALA A 69 -11.97 14.90 -4.04
N PHE A 70 -10.85 15.52 -4.42
CA PHE A 70 -9.51 14.96 -4.17
C PHE A 70 -9.19 14.85 -2.68
N LEU A 71 -9.46 15.90 -1.90
CA LEU A 71 -9.29 15.88 -0.45
C LEU A 71 -10.19 14.82 0.20
N ALA A 72 -11.47 14.75 -0.19
CA ALA A 72 -12.40 13.75 0.31
C ALA A 72 -11.94 12.32 -0.01
N ALA A 73 -11.44 12.07 -1.22
CA ALA A 73 -10.88 10.78 -1.61
C ALA A 73 -9.60 10.45 -0.83
N GLY A 74 -8.74 11.44 -0.57
CA GLY A 74 -7.53 11.29 0.25
C GLY A 74 -7.85 10.93 1.70
N PHE A 75 -8.79 11.65 2.33
CA PHE A 75 -9.27 11.33 3.67
C PHE A 75 -9.95 9.97 3.72
N PHE A 76 -10.75 9.61 2.71
CA PHE A 76 -11.36 8.29 2.61
C PHE A 76 -10.31 7.18 2.49
N LEU A 77 -9.24 7.39 1.72
CA LEU A 77 -8.12 6.47 1.61
C LEU A 77 -7.41 6.27 2.96
N VAL A 78 -7.08 7.36 3.66
CA VAL A 78 -6.46 7.28 4.99
C VAL A 78 -7.39 6.60 5.99
N ALA A 79 -8.66 7.00 6.04
CA ALA A 79 -9.64 6.49 6.98
C ALA A 79 -9.94 5.00 6.75
N SER A 80 -10.15 4.58 5.50
CA SER A 80 -10.42 3.18 5.16
C SER A 80 -9.28 2.26 5.59
N HIS A 81 -8.03 2.70 5.44
CA HIS A 81 -6.86 1.96 5.91
C HIS A 81 -6.71 2.00 7.44
N ALA A 82 -6.83 3.17 8.04
CA ALA A 82 -6.63 3.38 9.47
C ALA A 82 -7.69 2.68 10.33
N ILE A 83 -8.97 2.81 9.96
CA ILE A 83 -10.11 2.22 10.67
C ILE A 83 -10.16 0.72 10.43
N GLY A 84 -10.05 0.28 9.17
CA GLY A 84 -10.12 -1.14 8.81
C GLY A 84 -9.01 -1.98 9.46
N SER A 85 -7.86 -1.36 9.71
CA SER A 85 -6.72 -2.02 10.36
C SER A 85 -6.65 -1.79 11.88
N ALA A 86 -7.62 -1.11 12.49
CA ALA A 86 -7.70 -0.98 13.95
C ALA A 86 -8.00 -2.34 14.60
N SER A 87 -7.30 -2.67 15.69
CA SER A 87 -7.37 -4.00 16.33
C SER A 87 -8.79 -4.40 16.74
N ALA A 88 -9.54 -3.47 17.35
CA ALA A 88 -10.93 -3.69 17.75
C ALA A 88 -11.86 -3.96 16.55
N VAL A 89 -11.78 -3.11 15.52
CA VAL A 89 -12.60 -3.24 14.30
C VAL A 89 -12.25 -4.55 13.57
N ARG A 90 -10.95 -4.81 13.39
CA ARG A 90 -10.45 -6.02 12.76
C ARG A 90 -10.88 -7.28 13.50
N GLY A 91 -10.82 -7.30 14.84
CA GLY A 91 -11.26 -8.43 15.65
C GLY A 91 -12.74 -8.75 15.42
N VAL A 92 -13.61 -7.74 15.50
CA VAL A 92 -15.05 -7.88 15.25
C VAL A 92 -15.33 -8.35 13.81
N LEU A 93 -14.67 -7.76 12.82
CA LEU A 93 -14.87 -8.13 11.42
C LEU A 93 -14.39 -9.55 11.11
N ILE A 94 -13.25 -9.97 11.67
CA ILE A 94 -12.75 -11.35 11.50
C ILE A 94 -13.70 -12.34 12.17
N ALA A 95 -14.24 -12.03 13.34
CA ALA A 95 -15.22 -12.88 14.01
C ALA A 95 -16.51 -13.05 13.19
N ARG A 96 -16.92 -12.04 12.41
CA ARG A 96 -18.13 -12.09 11.56
C ARG A 96 -17.91 -12.64 10.15
N LEU A 97 -16.78 -12.34 9.51
CA LEU A 97 -16.53 -12.58 8.08
C LEU A 97 -15.47 -13.64 7.79
N THR A 98 -14.83 -14.19 8.84
CA THR A 98 -13.58 -14.98 8.77
C THR A 98 -12.35 -14.15 8.37
N ARG A 99 -11.14 -14.67 8.63
CA ARG A 99 -9.87 -14.02 8.25
C ARG A 99 -9.75 -13.75 6.73
N PRO A 100 -10.01 -14.71 5.82
CA PRO A 100 -9.93 -14.43 4.39
C PRO A 100 -11.00 -13.44 3.92
N GLY A 101 -12.22 -13.49 4.47
CA GLY A 101 -13.29 -12.53 4.15
C GLY A 101 -12.94 -11.10 4.55
N PHE A 102 -12.38 -10.91 5.76
CA PHE A 102 -11.85 -9.61 6.18
C PHE A 102 -10.75 -9.09 5.23
N ILE A 103 -9.79 -9.94 4.84
CA ILE A 103 -8.71 -9.55 3.92
C ILE A 103 -9.29 -9.12 2.58
N ALA A 104 -10.20 -9.89 2.00
CA ALA A 104 -10.81 -9.57 0.71
C ALA A 104 -11.59 -8.24 0.76
N LEU A 105 -12.39 -8.02 1.80
CA LEU A 105 -13.15 -6.79 1.99
C LEU A 105 -12.23 -5.58 2.19
N HIS A 106 -11.26 -5.68 3.11
CA HIS A 106 -10.33 -4.60 3.39
C HIS A 106 -9.49 -4.24 2.16
N SER A 107 -8.99 -5.23 1.43
CA SER A 107 -8.26 -5.02 0.18
C SER A 107 -9.14 -4.40 -0.90
N GLY A 108 -10.38 -4.86 -1.06
CA GLY A 108 -11.33 -4.29 -2.03
C GLY A 108 -11.61 -2.81 -1.75
N ILE A 109 -11.92 -2.47 -0.50
CA ILE A 109 -12.13 -1.07 -0.09
C ILE A 109 -10.87 -0.24 -0.34
N SER A 110 -9.69 -0.76 0.01
CA SER A 110 -8.42 -0.04 -0.18
C SER A 110 -8.13 0.23 -1.66
N ILE A 111 -8.42 -0.74 -2.54
CA ILE A 111 -8.26 -0.57 -4.00
C ILE A 111 -9.23 0.48 -4.53
N VAL A 112 -10.50 0.43 -4.13
CA VAL A 112 -11.50 1.43 -4.55
C VAL A 112 -11.12 2.82 -4.08
N ALA A 113 -10.68 2.96 -2.82
CA ALA A 113 -10.24 4.23 -2.26
C ALA A 113 -9.01 4.79 -3.00
N LEU A 114 -8.01 3.94 -3.29
CA LEU A 114 -6.83 4.34 -4.04
C LEU A 114 -7.18 4.73 -5.48
N ALA A 115 -8.03 3.96 -6.15
CA ALA A 115 -8.46 4.26 -7.52
C ALA A 115 -9.24 5.59 -7.58
N ALA A 116 -10.15 5.85 -6.64
CA ALA A 116 -10.86 7.12 -6.54
C ALA A 116 -9.89 8.30 -6.28
N PHE A 117 -8.88 8.09 -5.43
CA PHE A 117 -7.88 9.11 -5.13
C PHE A 117 -6.99 9.44 -6.35
N LEU A 118 -6.53 8.42 -7.07
CA LEU A 118 -5.74 8.61 -8.30
C LEU A 118 -6.59 9.18 -9.45
N TRP A 119 -7.88 8.82 -9.53
CA TRP A 119 -8.81 9.38 -10.51
C TRP A 119 -9.03 10.88 -10.29
N THR A 120 -9.29 11.29 -9.05
CA THR A 120 -9.46 12.71 -8.69
C THR A 120 -8.15 13.49 -8.83
N TYR A 121 -7.00 12.88 -8.52
CA TYR A 121 -5.68 13.44 -8.81
C TYR A 121 -5.51 13.79 -10.29
N GLY A 122 -5.90 12.90 -11.22
CA GLY A 122 -5.78 13.12 -12.65
C GLY A 122 -6.54 14.35 -13.17
N ARG A 123 -7.57 14.80 -12.44
CA ARG A 123 -8.41 15.97 -12.79
C ARG A 123 -7.83 17.29 -12.30
N LEU A 124 -6.94 17.27 -11.32
CA LEU A 124 -6.34 18.48 -10.78
C LEU A 124 -5.31 19.07 -11.74
N PRO A 125 -5.34 20.38 -12.03
CA PRO A 125 -4.24 21.05 -12.69
C PRO A 125 -3.01 21.11 -11.75
N THR A 126 -1.83 21.37 -12.30
CA THR A 126 -0.67 21.72 -11.49
C THR A 126 -1.01 22.99 -10.70
N GLY A 127 -0.89 22.90 -9.37
CA GLY A 127 -1.22 24.00 -8.47
C GLY A 127 -0.04 24.95 -8.24
N PRO A 128 -0.21 25.96 -7.36
CA PRO A 128 0.90 26.80 -6.94
C PRO A 128 1.97 25.97 -6.23
N TRP A 129 3.19 26.48 -6.24
CA TRP A 129 4.29 25.95 -5.43
C TRP A 129 4.09 26.35 -3.97
N LEU A 130 4.19 25.37 -3.08
CA LEU A 130 4.12 25.55 -1.63
C LEU A 130 5.50 25.76 -1.02
N PHE A 131 6.53 25.16 -1.63
CA PHE A 131 7.92 25.27 -1.25
C PHE A 131 8.80 24.92 -2.45
N ASP A 132 10.05 25.38 -2.42
CA ASP A 132 11.05 24.94 -3.39
C ASP A 132 11.60 23.57 -3.00
N PRO A 133 11.66 22.59 -3.93
CA PRO A 133 12.28 21.30 -3.67
C PRO A 133 13.72 21.45 -3.21
N ILE A 134 14.17 20.50 -2.40
CA ILE A 134 15.55 20.50 -1.91
C ILE A 134 16.49 20.14 -3.06
N ASP A 135 17.53 20.94 -3.30
CA ASP A 135 18.48 20.72 -4.40
C ASP A 135 19.11 19.32 -4.40
N ALA A 136 19.46 18.81 -3.22
CA ALA A 136 20.00 17.46 -3.06
C ALA A 136 18.92 16.35 -3.11
N GLY A 137 17.64 16.71 -3.23
CA GLY A 137 16.48 15.82 -3.18
C GLY A 137 16.57 14.64 -4.16
N PRO A 138 16.86 14.86 -5.45
CA PRO A 138 16.91 13.78 -6.44
C PRO A 138 18.03 12.78 -6.12
N THR A 139 19.23 13.31 -5.81
CA THR A 139 20.39 12.52 -5.41
C THR A 139 20.09 11.68 -4.16
N VAL A 140 19.54 12.30 -3.11
CA VAL A 140 19.16 11.59 -1.89
C VAL A 140 18.12 10.50 -2.17
N ALA A 141 17.12 10.79 -3.01
CA ALA A 141 16.11 9.79 -3.38
C ALA A 141 16.75 8.59 -4.11
N VAL A 142 17.58 8.82 -5.13
CA VAL A 142 18.28 7.77 -5.89
C VAL A 142 19.11 6.87 -4.95
N TRP A 143 19.87 7.44 -4.03
CA TRP A 143 20.73 6.66 -3.14
C TRP A 143 19.98 5.94 -2.01
N VAL A 144 18.88 6.51 -1.51
CA VAL A 144 18.12 5.93 -0.37
C VAL A 144 17.04 4.95 -0.83
N MET A 145 16.52 5.08 -2.07
CA MET A 145 15.46 4.22 -2.59
C MET A 145 15.77 2.71 -2.57
N PRO A 146 16.98 2.22 -2.88
CA PRO A 146 17.31 0.80 -2.74
C PRO A 146 17.07 0.26 -1.33
N PHE A 147 17.41 1.06 -0.30
CA PHE A 147 17.19 0.70 1.10
C PHE A 147 15.70 0.69 1.45
N VAL A 148 14.95 1.67 0.95
CA VAL A 148 13.48 1.73 1.08
C VAL A 148 12.83 0.48 0.51
N LEU A 149 13.20 0.10 -0.72
CA LEU A 149 12.68 -1.10 -1.39
C LEU A 149 13.09 -2.37 -0.65
N PHE A 150 14.30 -2.43 -0.11
CA PHE A 150 14.75 -3.54 0.73
C PHE A 150 13.89 -3.75 1.98
N LEU A 151 13.48 -2.68 2.67
CA LEU A 151 12.56 -2.77 3.80
C LEU A 151 11.18 -3.31 3.39
N VAL A 152 10.65 -2.87 2.24
CA VAL A 152 9.35 -3.31 1.72
C VAL A 152 9.41 -4.77 1.25
N VAL A 153 10.40 -5.14 0.44
CA VAL A 153 10.62 -6.52 -0.02
C VAL A 153 10.79 -7.44 1.19
N GLY A 154 11.66 -7.05 2.13
CA GLY A 154 11.87 -7.79 3.38
C GLY A 154 10.57 -8.02 4.13
N ARG A 155 9.74 -6.98 4.30
CA ARG A 155 8.42 -7.11 4.93
C ARG A 155 7.49 -8.08 4.19
N LEU A 156 7.43 -8.01 2.87
CA LEU A 156 6.51 -8.82 2.06
C LEU A 156 6.92 -10.29 2.01
N THR A 157 8.20 -10.57 2.18
CA THR A 157 8.75 -11.93 2.05
C THR A 157 9.11 -12.57 3.40
N THR A 158 9.03 -11.83 4.53
CA THR A 158 9.22 -12.38 5.90
C THR A 158 7.89 -12.43 6.64
N ARG A 159 7.63 -13.56 7.31
CA ARG A 159 6.49 -13.68 8.22
C ARG A 159 6.71 -12.76 9.44
N PRO A 160 5.73 -11.94 9.84
CA PRO A 160 5.83 -11.15 11.07
C PRO A 160 6.06 -12.06 12.29
N PRO A 161 6.96 -11.68 13.21
CA PRO A 161 7.16 -12.42 14.45
C PRO A 161 5.91 -12.32 15.34
N VAL A 162 5.70 -13.31 16.21
CA VAL A 162 4.57 -13.30 17.16
C VAL A 162 4.88 -12.39 18.35
N SER A 163 6.13 -12.34 18.77
CA SER A 163 6.64 -11.50 19.85
C SER A 163 7.91 -10.75 19.44
N GLU A 164 8.34 -9.76 20.24
CA GLU A 164 9.61 -9.06 19.96
C GLU A 164 10.85 -9.95 20.16
N ALA A 165 10.77 -10.93 21.08
CA ALA A 165 11.86 -11.87 21.34
C ALA A 165 12.12 -12.79 20.12
N GLU A 166 11.08 -13.07 19.34
CA GLU A 166 11.13 -13.87 18.11
C GLU A 166 11.49 -13.04 16.86
N ALA A 167 11.90 -11.78 17.02
CA ALA A 167 12.26 -10.94 15.89
C ALA A 167 13.40 -11.57 15.07
N THR A 168 13.13 -11.82 13.79
CA THR A 168 14.06 -12.46 12.85
C THR A 168 14.12 -11.72 11.51
N GLY A 169 15.25 -11.86 10.83
CA GLY A 169 15.52 -11.26 9.53
C GLY A 169 15.28 -9.75 9.52
N ILE A 170 14.42 -9.28 8.62
CA ILE A 170 14.12 -7.86 8.45
C ILE A 170 13.55 -7.20 9.73
N TYR A 171 12.90 -7.97 10.61
CA TYR A 171 12.31 -7.43 11.84
C TYR A 171 13.33 -7.11 12.93
N ARG A 172 14.56 -7.63 12.80
CA ARG A 172 15.71 -7.20 13.62
C ARG A 172 16.20 -5.81 13.21
N ILE A 173 16.07 -5.47 11.93
CA ILE A 173 16.48 -4.17 11.39
C ILE A 173 15.48 -3.10 11.83
N SER A 174 14.19 -3.33 11.64
CA SER A 174 13.12 -2.42 12.08
C SER A 174 11.91 -3.22 12.53
N ARG A 175 11.22 -2.75 13.57
CA ARG A 175 9.98 -3.35 14.08
C ARG A 175 8.85 -3.32 13.04
N TYR A 176 8.78 -2.25 12.23
CA TYR A 176 7.74 -2.06 11.23
C TYR A 176 8.34 -1.78 9.85
N PRO A 177 9.10 -2.74 9.27
CA PRO A 177 9.98 -2.45 8.14
C PRO A 177 9.19 -1.96 6.92
N GLY A 178 8.04 -2.56 6.62
CA GLY A 178 7.19 -2.11 5.50
C GLY A 178 6.63 -0.70 5.69
N SER A 179 6.12 -0.38 6.89
CA SER A 179 5.60 0.97 7.17
C SER A 179 6.71 2.02 7.11
N VAL A 180 7.88 1.72 7.67
CA VAL A 180 9.05 2.61 7.60
C VAL A 180 9.53 2.79 6.15
N GLY A 181 9.57 1.72 5.36
CA GLY A 181 9.89 1.79 3.93
C GLY A 181 8.93 2.71 3.18
N VAL A 182 7.62 2.50 3.29
CA VAL A 182 6.62 3.34 2.61
C VAL A 182 6.62 4.79 3.13
N LEU A 183 6.89 5.00 4.43
CA LEU A 183 7.03 6.33 5.01
C LEU A 183 8.22 7.09 4.40
N LEU A 184 9.39 6.44 4.35
CA LEU A 184 10.60 7.00 3.74
C LEU A 184 10.39 7.23 2.24
N TRP A 185 9.76 6.30 1.53
CA TRP A 185 9.42 6.45 0.12
C TRP A 185 8.59 7.72 -0.13
N ALA A 186 7.49 7.90 0.61
CA ALA A 186 6.61 9.05 0.46
C ALA A 186 7.31 10.35 0.83
N TYR A 187 8.14 10.33 1.88
CA TYR A 187 8.92 11.48 2.32
C TYR A 187 9.96 11.93 1.29
N LEU A 188 10.72 10.99 0.71
CA LEU A 188 11.70 11.28 -0.34
C LEU A 188 11.05 11.91 -1.56
N HIS A 189 9.88 11.41 -1.98
CA HIS A 189 9.15 12.05 -3.07
C HIS A 189 8.59 13.43 -2.71
N LEU A 190 8.11 13.61 -1.47
CA LEU A 190 7.63 14.91 -0.99
C LEU A 190 8.73 15.98 -1.02
N MET A 191 9.97 15.64 -0.64
CA MET A 191 11.13 16.55 -0.72
C MET A 191 11.44 17.04 -2.14
N ASN A 192 11.02 16.30 -3.16
CA ASN A 192 11.30 16.57 -4.56
C ASN A 192 10.13 17.28 -5.28
N MET A 193 8.99 17.48 -4.62
CA MET A 193 7.75 17.93 -5.25
C MET A 193 7.07 19.05 -4.46
N GLY A 194 7.30 20.28 -4.90
CA GLY A 194 6.81 21.49 -4.23
C GLY A 194 5.42 21.98 -4.66
N ASP A 195 4.87 21.49 -5.77
CA ASP A 195 3.54 21.91 -6.22
C ASP A 195 2.41 21.31 -5.37
N LEU A 196 1.38 22.11 -5.10
CA LEU A 196 0.24 21.76 -4.23
C LEU A 196 -0.33 20.36 -4.51
N LYS A 197 -0.52 20.01 -5.79
CA LYS A 197 -1.16 18.75 -6.19
C LYS A 197 -0.29 17.56 -5.79
N ARG A 198 1.00 17.58 -6.11
CA ARG A 198 1.93 16.48 -5.77
C ARG A 198 2.26 16.46 -4.28
N THR A 199 2.40 17.62 -3.63
CA THR A 199 2.59 17.70 -2.18
C THR A 199 1.44 17.01 -1.44
N LEU A 200 0.19 17.32 -1.79
CA LEU A 200 -0.97 16.69 -1.15
C LEU A 200 -1.03 15.17 -1.41
N LEU A 201 -0.74 14.72 -2.64
CA LEU A 201 -0.65 13.31 -2.98
C LEU A 201 0.29 12.57 -2.02
N PHE A 202 1.54 13.04 -1.89
CA PHE A 202 2.52 12.39 -1.04
C PHE A 202 2.25 12.60 0.45
N ALA A 203 1.64 13.70 0.87
CA ALA A 203 1.22 13.92 2.25
C ALA A 203 0.18 12.88 2.71
N PHE A 204 -0.85 12.60 1.89
CA PHE A 204 -1.82 11.54 2.19
C PHE A 204 -1.17 10.16 2.20
N LEU A 205 -0.30 9.86 1.23
CA LEU A 205 0.42 8.59 1.17
C LEU A 205 1.40 8.40 2.34
N LEU A 206 1.98 9.49 2.87
CA LEU A 206 2.84 9.51 4.06
C LEU A 206 2.02 9.33 5.35
N ALA A 207 0.82 9.90 5.42
CA ALA A 207 -0.05 9.78 6.59
C ALA A 207 -0.47 8.33 6.89
N ILE A 208 -0.64 7.48 5.87
CA ILE A 208 -1.03 6.08 6.01
C ILE A 208 -0.02 5.25 6.84
N PRO A 209 1.26 5.12 6.43
CA PRO A 209 2.24 4.38 7.20
C PRO A 209 2.55 5.02 8.56
N LEU A 210 2.47 6.36 8.66
CA LEU A 210 2.63 7.05 9.94
C LEU A 210 1.53 6.66 10.94
N ALA A 211 0.26 6.73 10.53
CA ALA A 211 -0.87 6.31 11.34
C ALA A 211 -0.77 4.83 11.73
N ALA A 212 -0.31 3.97 10.81
CA ALA A 212 -0.07 2.56 11.08
C ALA A 212 1.00 2.35 12.17
N ILE A 213 2.14 3.05 12.09
CA ILE A 213 3.21 2.97 13.10
C ILE A 213 2.69 3.42 14.47
N LEU A 214 2.04 4.60 14.54
CA LEU A 214 1.54 5.16 15.79
C LEU A 214 0.52 4.23 16.46
N ARG A 215 -0.46 3.75 15.69
CA ARG A 215 -1.51 2.85 16.20
C ARG A 215 -0.93 1.53 16.69
N ASN A 216 -0.02 0.92 15.92
CA ASN A 216 0.60 -0.34 16.29
C ASN A 216 1.46 -0.16 17.55
N GLU A 217 2.11 0.98 17.71
CA GLU A 217 2.87 1.30 18.92
C GLU A 217 1.99 1.49 20.16
N VAL A 218 0.84 2.15 20.02
CA VAL A 218 -0.14 2.26 21.11
C VAL A 218 -0.67 0.87 21.49
N SER A 219 -1.05 0.06 20.51
CA SER A 219 -1.56 -1.30 20.75
C SER A 219 -0.52 -2.18 21.44
N ARG A 220 0.75 -2.08 21.06
CA ARG A 220 1.87 -2.78 21.68
C ARG A 220 2.04 -2.40 23.14
N ARG A 221 2.06 -1.10 23.46
CA ARG A 221 2.20 -0.60 24.84
C ARG A 221 1.00 -0.98 25.71
N ASN A 222 -0.20 -0.97 25.16
CA ASN A 222 -1.40 -1.38 25.89
C ASN A 222 -1.38 -2.89 26.18
N LEU A 223 -0.90 -3.72 25.25
CA LEU A 223 -0.75 -5.15 25.49
C LEU A 223 0.31 -5.43 26.57
N ALA A 224 1.45 -4.75 26.54
CA ALA A 224 2.48 -4.88 27.58
C ALA A 224 1.90 -4.59 28.98
N ARG A 225 1.24 -3.43 29.14
CA ARG A 225 0.57 -3.05 30.40
C ARG A 225 -0.52 -4.02 30.84
N ALA A 226 -1.23 -4.62 29.90
CA ALA A 226 -2.29 -5.58 30.22
C ALA A 226 -1.69 -6.88 30.78
N ILE A 227 -0.57 -7.35 30.22
CA ILE A 227 0.17 -8.53 30.69
C ILE A 227 0.72 -8.29 32.10
N GLU A 228 1.36 -7.14 32.32
CA GLU A 228 1.85 -6.67 33.63
C GLU A 228 0.73 -6.70 34.69
N ALA A 229 -0.45 -6.16 34.35
CA ALA A 229 -1.59 -6.10 35.27
C ALA A 229 -2.21 -7.48 35.63
N THR A 230 -2.06 -8.50 34.79
CA THR A 230 -2.58 -9.85 35.05
C THR A 230 -1.70 -10.69 35.98
N GLY A 231 -0.48 -10.24 36.33
CA GLY A 231 0.42 -10.98 37.22
C GLY A 231 0.95 -12.29 36.63
N ASP A 232 0.76 -12.52 35.32
CA ASP A 232 1.32 -13.64 34.55
C ASP A 232 2.81 -13.36 34.24
N ASP A 233 3.51 -12.89 35.26
CA ASP A 233 4.86 -12.35 35.20
C ASP A 233 5.87 -13.49 35.25
N GLN A 234 5.91 -14.27 34.17
CA GLN A 234 7.11 -15.05 33.86
C GLN A 234 8.15 -14.12 33.20
N GLY A 235 8.66 -13.16 33.97
CA GLY A 235 9.93 -12.48 33.71
C GLY A 235 9.88 -11.21 32.86
N ALA A 236 8.81 -10.43 32.93
CA ALA A 236 8.83 -9.06 32.41
C ALA A 236 9.31 -8.11 33.53
N ASP A 237 10.63 -8.00 33.70
CA ASP A 237 11.19 -6.82 34.39
C ASP A 237 10.53 -5.58 33.76
N ASP A 238 9.83 -4.76 34.56
CA ASP A 238 9.21 -3.49 34.13
C ASP A 238 10.21 -2.55 33.41
N ASP A 239 11.51 -2.79 33.64
CA ASP A 239 12.64 -2.08 33.04
C ASP A 239 13.26 -2.75 31.80
N ALA A 240 12.81 -3.95 31.39
CA ALA A 240 13.39 -4.66 30.25
C ALA A 240 13.19 -3.86 28.95
N PRO A 241 14.25 -3.28 28.37
CA PRO A 241 14.10 -2.39 27.24
C PRO A 241 13.71 -3.20 25.99
N SER A 242 12.66 -2.75 25.30
CA SER A 242 12.16 -3.36 24.06
C SER A 242 13.29 -3.82 23.12
N GLN A 243 13.18 -5.08 22.69
CA GLN A 243 14.18 -5.79 21.89
C GLN A 243 14.29 -5.26 20.46
N THR A 244 13.21 -4.68 19.93
CA THR A 244 13.18 -4.11 18.57
C THR A 244 13.02 -2.59 18.61
N ARG A 245 13.32 -1.88 17.51
CA ARG A 245 13.15 -0.43 17.39
C ARG A 245 12.51 -0.07 16.05
N ILE A 246 11.80 1.06 16.00
CA ILE A 246 11.15 1.55 14.76
C ILE A 246 12.23 2.03 13.77
N ILE A 247 13.17 2.85 14.26
CA ILE A 247 14.28 3.36 13.46
C ILE A 247 15.15 2.19 13.00
N PRO A 248 15.40 2.04 11.69
CA PRO A 248 16.22 0.95 11.18
C PRO A 248 17.61 0.89 11.81
N PHE A 249 18.09 -0.33 12.06
CA PHE A 249 19.38 -0.66 12.69
C PHE A 249 19.58 -0.17 14.12
N HIS A 250 18.71 0.70 14.66
CA HIS A 250 18.87 1.25 16.01
C HIS A 250 18.94 0.14 17.09
N ALA A 251 18.11 -0.90 16.98
CA ALA A 251 18.15 -2.03 17.91
C ALA A 251 19.49 -2.78 17.87
N ILE A 252 20.07 -2.93 16.67
CA ILE A 252 21.36 -3.60 16.46
C ILE A 252 22.51 -2.76 16.99
N LEU A 253 22.54 -1.47 16.64
CA LEU A 253 23.56 -0.52 17.10
C LEU A 253 23.55 -0.36 18.63
N SER A 254 22.37 -0.49 19.24
CA SER A 254 22.22 -0.46 20.70
C SER A 254 22.48 -1.80 21.41
N GLY A 255 22.93 -2.83 20.69
CA GLY A 255 23.25 -4.15 21.25
C GLY A 255 22.04 -5.02 21.63
N ARG A 256 20.81 -4.59 21.34
CA ARG A 256 19.56 -5.32 21.65
C ARG A 256 19.21 -6.40 20.63
N GLN A 257 19.76 -6.30 19.43
CA GLN A 257 19.62 -7.29 18.36
C GLN A 257 20.97 -7.54 17.72
N LYS A 258 21.11 -8.69 17.06
CA LYS A 258 22.28 -9.01 16.24
C LYS A 258 21.89 -8.99 14.78
N LEU A 259 22.80 -8.51 13.93
CA LEU A 259 22.63 -8.63 12.48
C LEU A 259 23.00 -10.05 12.07
N VAL A 260 22.00 -10.82 11.62
CA VAL A 260 22.19 -12.20 11.18
C VAL A 260 21.95 -12.25 9.67
N TRP A 261 23.02 -12.18 8.89
CA TRP A 261 22.95 -12.10 7.42
C TRP A 261 22.23 -13.30 6.78
N SER A 262 22.35 -14.48 7.36
CA SER A 262 21.65 -15.68 6.91
C SER A 262 20.13 -15.58 7.04
N GLU A 263 19.61 -14.81 8.00
CA GLU A 263 18.17 -14.59 8.17
C GLU A 263 17.61 -13.55 7.18
N ILE A 264 18.44 -12.64 6.69
CA ILE A 264 18.04 -11.67 5.65
C ILE A 264 17.91 -12.37 4.30
N GLY A 265 18.92 -13.20 3.97
CA GLY A 265 19.01 -13.87 2.68
C GLY A 265 19.41 -12.92 1.55
N TRP A 266 20.56 -13.18 0.92
CA TRP A 266 21.10 -12.38 -0.17
C TRP A 266 20.15 -12.21 -1.36
N TRP A 267 19.27 -13.19 -1.59
CA TRP A 267 18.27 -13.13 -2.66
C TRP A 267 17.31 -11.93 -2.50
N ARG A 268 17.04 -11.47 -1.27
CA ARG A 268 16.18 -10.29 -1.03
C ARG A 268 16.88 -9.00 -1.37
N VAL A 269 18.18 -8.92 -1.09
CA VAL A 269 19.01 -7.80 -1.50
C VAL A 269 19.03 -7.74 -3.02
N ALA A 270 19.32 -8.86 -3.68
CA ALA A 270 19.29 -8.97 -5.13
C ALA A 270 17.91 -8.60 -5.72
N LEU A 271 16.81 -9.11 -5.14
CA LEU A 271 15.45 -8.77 -5.58
C LEU A 271 15.14 -7.29 -5.40
N SER A 272 15.58 -6.68 -4.31
CA SER A 272 15.36 -5.24 -4.04
C SER A 272 16.12 -4.37 -5.03
N LEU A 273 17.37 -4.74 -5.35
CA LEU A 273 18.19 -4.05 -6.34
C LEU A 273 17.64 -4.24 -7.77
N ALA A 274 17.19 -5.45 -8.10
CA ALA A 274 16.55 -5.71 -9.39
C ALA A 274 15.25 -4.89 -9.54
N PHE A 275 14.42 -4.87 -8.50
CA PHE A 275 13.19 -4.08 -8.51
C PHE A 275 13.49 -2.57 -8.57
N TYR A 276 14.52 -2.12 -7.86
CA TYR A 276 15.02 -0.74 -7.95
C TYR A 276 15.42 -0.38 -9.39
N ALA A 277 16.25 -1.19 -10.04
CA ALA A 277 16.70 -0.93 -11.41
C ALA A 277 15.51 -0.88 -12.40
N VAL A 278 14.55 -1.79 -12.26
CA VAL A 278 13.32 -1.78 -13.08
C VAL A 278 12.51 -0.50 -12.85
N LEU A 279 12.29 -0.12 -11.58
CA LEU A 279 11.53 1.10 -11.27
C LEU A 279 12.27 2.36 -11.75
N LEU A 280 13.59 2.41 -11.64
CA LEU A 280 14.40 3.53 -12.13
C LEU A 280 14.26 3.67 -13.65
N ALA A 281 14.38 2.56 -14.39
CA ALA A 281 14.21 2.55 -15.85
C ALA A 281 12.78 2.89 -16.30
N LEU A 282 11.77 2.49 -15.54
CA LEU A 282 10.36 2.78 -15.83
C LEU A 282 9.91 4.16 -15.33
N HIS A 283 10.68 4.82 -14.45
CA HIS A 283 10.31 6.11 -13.89
C HIS A 283 10.05 7.19 -14.97
N PRO A 284 10.91 7.40 -15.98
CA PRO A 284 10.61 8.37 -17.04
C PRO A 284 9.38 8.00 -17.86
N LEU A 285 9.09 6.70 -18.03
CA LEU A 285 7.95 6.23 -18.82
C LEU A 285 6.61 6.37 -18.08
N VAL A 286 6.60 6.11 -16.77
CA VAL A 286 5.37 6.07 -15.96
C VAL A 286 5.11 7.41 -15.28
N ILE A 287 6.17 8.11 -14.85
CA ILE A 287 6.09 9.35 -14.06
C ILE A 287 6.40 10.58 -14.93
N GLY A 288 7.09 10.40 -16.06
CA GLY A 288 7.43 11.47 -17.00
C GLY A 288 8.66 12.29 -16.61
N VAL A 289 9.45 11.83 -15.64
CA VAL A 289 10.67 12.51 -15.16
C VAL A 289 11.81 11.50 -15.09
N ASP A 290 13.01 11.89 -15.52
CA ASP A 290 14.21 11.09 -15.31
C ASP A 290 14.81 11.40 -13.92
N PRO A 291 14.95 10.41 -13.01
CA PRO A 291 15.58 10.62 -11.70
C PRO A 291 17.08 10.88 -11.73
N ILE A 292 17.77 10.55 -12.84
CA ILE A 292 19.24 10.62 -12.95
C ILE A 292 19.75 11.73 -13.87
N GLY A 293 18.89 12.43 -14.61
CA GLY A 293 19.27 13.56 -15.46
C GLY A 293 18.27 13.89 -16.56
#